data_AF-A0A941AFY9-F1
#
_entry.id   AF-A0A941AFY9-F1
#
_cell.length_a   1.000
_cell.length_b   1.000
_cell.length_c   1.000
_cell.angle_alpha   90.00
_cell.angle_beta   90.00
_cell.angle_gamma   90.00
#
_symmetry.space_group_name_H-M   'P 1'
#
loop_
_entity.id
_entity.type
_entity.pdbx_description
1 polymer ?
#
loop_
_entity_poly.entity_id
_entity_poly.type
_entity_poly.pdbx_seq_one_letter_code
_entity_poly.pdbx_strand_id
1 'polypeptide(L)'
;GWGRVGPSGAGHFVKMVHNGIEYGLMQAYAEGFELMRRKSEFGLDLARIAEIWQHGSVVRSWLLDLTAGALAENPGLDGIAAYVPDSGEGRWTVIEAIETGVSLPVITMALQNRFRSREEAPFGDKLLAAMRNRFGGHAVKGAK
;
A
#
# COMPACT_ATOMS: atom_id res chain seq x y z
N GLY A 1 -19.19 -9.71 11.61
CA GLY A 1 -20.00 -10.72 12.32
C GLY A 1 -19.28 -11.17 13.58
N TRP A 2 -19.92 -11.96 14.45
CA TRP A 2 -19.34 -12.48 15.69
C TRP A 2 -19.31 -14.01 15.68
N GLY A 3 -18.25 -14.62 16.19
CA GLY A 3 -18.10 -16.07 16.26
C GLY A 3 -16.95 -16.48 17.18
N ARG A 4 -17.05 -17.65 17.80
CA ARG A 4 -15.95 -18.23 18.60
C ARG A 4 -14.92 -18.85 17.65
N VAL A 5 -13.69 -18.33 17.68
CA VAL A 5 -12.62 -18.70 16.74
C VAL A 5 -11.48 -19.49 17.36
N GLY A 6 -11.58 -19.87 18.64
CA GLY A 6 -10.55 -20.65 19.32
C GLY A 6 -10.53 -20.47 20.85
N PRO A 7 -9.44 -20.87 21.51
CA PRO A 7 -9.19 -20.58 22.93
C PRO A 7 -8.94 -19.09 23.18
N SER A 8 -8.72 -18.73 24.45
CA SER A 8 -8.36 -17.34 24.83
C SER A 8 -7.15 -16.85 24.01
N GLY A 9 -7.20 -15.60 23.55
CA GLY A 9 -6.19 -15.00 22.67
C GLY A 9 -6.43 -15.20 21.16
N ALA A 10 -7.14 -16.25 20.74
CA ALA A 10 -7.34 -16.54 19.31
C ALA A 10 -8.09 -15.42 18.57
N GLY A 11 -9.07 -14.77 19.21
CA GLY A 11 -9.78 -13.64 18.63
C GLY A 11 -8.87 -12.44 18.34
N HIS A 12 -7.93 -12.15 19.23
CA HIS A 12 -6.95 -11.08 19.03
C HIS A 12 -6.00 -11.43 17.88
N PHE A 13 -5.47 -12.66 17.86
CA PHE A 13 -4.61 -13.14 16.78
C PHE A 13 -5.28 -13.00 15.41
N VAL A 14 -6.50 -13.52 15.27
CA VAL A 14 -7.27 -13.45 14.01
C VAL A 14 -7.50 -11.99 13.60
N LYS A 15 -7.79 -11.10 14.55
CA LYS A 15 -7.96 -9.67 14.26
C LYS A 15 -6.67 -9.01 13.78
N MET A 16 -5.53 -9.35 14.36
CA MET A 16 -4.24 -8.82 13.93
C MET A 16 -3.89 -9.27 12.51
N VAL A 17 -4.06 -10.57 12.21
CA VAL A 17 -3.87 -11.09 10.85
C VAL A 17 -4.83 -10.43 9.86
N HIS A 18 -6.09 -10.23 10.24
CA HIS A 18 -7.07 -9.49 9.42
C HIS A 18 -6.58 -8.09 9.06
N ASN A 19 -6.07 -7.32 10.02
CA ASN A 19 -5.50 -6.00 9.75
C ASN A 19 -4.27 -6.07 8.82
N GLY A 20 -3.46 -7.12 8.95
CA GLY A 20 -2.37 -7.39 8.00
C GLY A 20 -2.86 -7.64 6.56
N ILE A 21 -3.97 -8.36 6.39
CA ILE A 21 -4.59 -8.58 5.05
C ILE A 21 -5.04 -7.25 4.44
N GLU A 22 -5.64 -6.36 5.24
CA GLU A 22 -6.07 -5.04 4.78
C GLU A 22 -4.91 -4.20 4.22
N TYR A 23 -3.69 -4.33 4.76
CA TYR A 23 -2.51 -3.65 4.22
C TYR A 23 -2.24 -4.01 2.77
N GLY A 24 -2.32 -5.31 2.44
CA GLY A 24 -2.13 -5.82 1.09
C GLY A 24 -3.21 -5.35 0.13
N LEU A 25 -4.48 -5.40 0.57
CA LEU A 25 -5.63 -4.95 -0.25
C LEU A 25 -5.55 -3.46 -0.56
N MET A 26 -5.31 -2.62 0.44
CA MET A 26 -5.16 -1.18 0.25
C MET A 26 -3.97 -0.86 -0.67
N GLN A 27 -2.85 -1.57 -0.51
CA GLN A 27 -1.68 -1.37 -1.35
C GLN A 27 -1.97 -1.72 -2.83
N ALA A 28 -2.66 -2.83 -3.07
CA ALA A 28 -3.04 -3.23 -4.42
C ALA A 28 -3.95 -2.20 -5.11
N TYR A 29 -4.90 -1.60 -4.37
CA TYR A 29 -5.70 -0.49 -4.89
C TYR A 29 -4.83 0.71 -5.22
N ALA A 30 -4.00 1.17 -4.28
CA ALA A 30 -3.15 2.34 -4.48
C ALA A 30 -2.26 2.21 -5.73
N GLU A 31 -1.63 1.05 -5.93
CA GLU A 31 -0.79 0.77 -7.10
C GLU A 31 -1.58 0.78 -8.41
N GLY A 32 -2.76 0.16 -8.43
CA GLY A 32 -3.62 0.14 -9.61
C GLY A 32 -4.12 1.53 -10.00
N PHE A 33 -4.57 2.33 -9.04
CA PHE A 33 -5.04 3.69 -9.28
C PHE A 33 -3.91 4.64 -9.70
N GLU A 34 -2.71 4.51 -9.12
CA GLU A 34 -1.53 5.27 -9.56
C GLU A 34 -1.18 4.94 -11.02
N LEU A 35 -1.18 3.66 -11.41
CA LEU A 35 -0.93 3.27 -12.80
C LEU A 35 -1.96 3.87 -13.76
N MET A 36 -3.25 3.81 -13.41
CA MET A 36 -4.31 4.43 -14.22
C MET A 36 -4.12 5.95 -14.31
N ARG A 37 -3.79 6.62 -13.20
CA ARG A 37 -3.53 8.07 -13.17
C ARG A 37 -2.35 8.46 -14.06
N ARG A 38 -1.28 7.67 -14.07
CA ARG A 38 -0.08 7.90 -14.91
C ARG A 38 -0.36 7.78 -16.39
N LYS A 39 -1.37 7.01 -16.78
CA LYS A 39 -1.80 6.83 -18.18
C LYS A 39 -2.72 7.98 -18.64
N SER A 40 -2.15 9.18 -18.67
CA SER A 40 -2.85 10.42 -19.02
C SER A 40 -3.43 10.44 -20.45
N GLU A 41 -2.88 9.64 -21.36
CA GLU A 41 -3.33 9.53 -22.77
C GLU A 41 -4.80 9.11 -22.93
N PHE A 42 -5.36 8.43 -21.93
CA PHE A 42 -6.76 7.97 -21.96
C PHE A 42 -7.75 8.93 -21.28
N GLY A 43 -7.28 9.96 -20.57
CA GLY A 43 -8.16 10.91 -19.89
C GLY A 43 -9.13 10.25 -18.90
N LEU A 44 -8.67 9.24 -18.15
CA LEU A 44 -9.54 8.42 -17.29
C LEU A 44 -10.15 9.21 -16.13
N ASP A 45 -11.46 9.03 -15.94
CA ASP A 45 -12.18 9.45 -14.73
C ASP A 45 -12.08 8.35 -13.66
N LEU A 46 -11.14 8.52 -12.73
CA LEU A 46 -10.88 7.52 -11.69
C LEU A 46 -12.01 7.41 -10.68
N ALA A 47 -12.73 8.50 -10.40
CA ALA A 47 -13.88 8.47 -9.50
C ALA A 47 -15.00 7.63 -10.11
N ARG A 48 -15.30 7.86 -11.39
CA ARG A 48 -16.31 7.07 -12.11
C ARG A 48 -15.92 5.61 -12.26
N ILE A 49 -14.64 5.30 -12.50
CA ILE A 49 -14.16 3.92 -12.56
C ILE A 49 -14.34 3.22 -11.21
N ALA A 50 -13.96 3.88 -10.11
CA ALA A 50 -14.14 3.34 -8.76
C ALA A 50 -15.61 3.05 -8.47
N GLU A 51 -16.51 3.98 -8.82
CA GLU A 51 -17.97 3.82 -8.67
C GLU A 51 -18.51 2.61 -9.46
N ILE A 52 -18.10 2.46 -10.73
CA ILE A 52 -18.52 1.31 -11.55
C ILE A 52 -18.09 -0.01 -10.89
N TRP A 53 -16.89 -0.08 -10.33
CA TRP A 53 -16.40 -1.28 -9.67
C TRP A 53 -17.13 -1.62 -8.37
N GLN A 54 -17.91 -0.70 -7.79
CA GLN A 54 -18.79 -1.01 -6.65
C GLN A 54 -19.96 -1.94 -7.05
N HIS A 55 -20.20 -2.14 -8.35
CA HIS A 55 -21.31 -2.92 -8.86
C HIS A 55 -20.82 -4.06 -9.78
N GLY A 56 -21.09 -5.30 -9.39
CA GLY A 56 -20.82 -6.49 -10.22
C GLY A 56 -19.33 -6.90 -10.33
N SER A 57 -18.40 -6.09 -9.83
CA SER A 57 -16.98 -6.43 -9.83
C SER A 57 -16.60 -7.46 -8.77
N VAL A 58 -15.62 -8.31 -9.07
CA VAL A 58 -15.03 -9.27 -8.13
C VAL A 58 -14.27 -8.55 -7.00
N VAL A 59 -13.66 -7.40 -7.30
CA VAL A 59 -12.90 -6.64 -6.29
C VAL A 59 -13.79 -5.80 -5.37
N ARG A 60 -15.10 -5.77 -5.60
CA ARG A 60 -16.05 -5.02 -4.76
C ARG A 60 -15.86 -5.35 -3.29
N SER A 61 -15.65 -4.31 -2.50
CA SER A 61 -15.38 -4.41 -1.07
C SER A 61 -15.64 -3.06 -0.40
N TRP A 62 -15.78 -3.06 0.92
CA TRP A 62 -15.92 -1.82 1.68
C TRP A 62 -14.72 -0.86 1.48
N LEU A 63 -13.50 -1.39 1.31
CA LEU A 63 -12.33 -0.57 0.99
C LEU A 63 -12.48 0.15 -0.36
N LEU A 64 -13.06 -0.52 -1.36
CA LEU A 64 -13.37 0.13 -2.63
C LEU A 64 -14.44 1.21 -2.47
N ASP A 65 -15.44 0.98 -1.61
CA ASP A 65 -16.47 1.99 -1.33
C ASP A 65 -15.87 3.26 -0.72
N LEU A 66 -14.94 3.10 0.23
CA LEU A 66 -14.16 4.22 0.78
C LEU A 66 -13.32 4.92 -0.28
N THR A 67 -12.71 4.16 -1.19
CA THR A 67 -11.88 4.69 -2.27
C THR A 67 -12.70 5.51 -3.26
N ALA A 68 -13.88 5.01 -3.65
CA ALA A 68 -14.81 5.73 -4.51
C ALA A 68 -15.30 7.04 -3.86
N GLY A 69 -15.65 7.00 -2.57
CA GLY A 69 -16.03 8.20 -1.82
C GLY A 69 -14.91 9.25 -1.79
N ALA A 70 -13.68 8.85 -1.45
CA ALA A 70 -12.53 9.75 -1.40
C ALA A 70 -12.24 10.40 -2.76
N LEU A 71 -12.33 9.64 -3.86
CA LEU A 71 -12.12 10.16 -5.22
C LEU A 71 -13.27 11.03 -5.71
N ALA A 72 -14.51 10.78 -5.28
CA ALA A 72 -15.65 11.62 -5.62
C ALA A 72 -15.54 13.01 -4.94
N GLU A 73 -15.09 13.04 -3.69
CA GLU A 73 -14.91 14.29 -2.92
C GLU A 73 -13.66 15.07 -3.38
N ASN A 74 -12.55 14.37 -3.62
CA ASN A 74 -11.27 14.97 -3.98
C ASN A 74 -10.58 14.16 -5.11
N PRO A 75 -10.98 14.34 -6.38
CA PRO A 75 -10.44 13.56 -7.50
C PRO A 75 -8.93 13.72 -7.72
N GLY A 76 -8.35 14.84 -7.27
CA GLY A 76 -6.92 15.13 -7.34
C GLY A 76 -6.14 14.63 -6.12
N LEU A 77 -6.82 14.24 -5.04
CA LEU A 77 -6.23 14.04 -3.72
C LEU A 77 -5.43 15.27 -3.25
N ASP A 78 -5.88 16.47 -3.65
CA ASP A 78 -5.20 17.72 -3.37
C ASP A 78 -5.12 17.98 -1.86
N GLY A 79 -3.97 18.48 -1.40
CA GLY A 79 -3.72 18.74 0.02
C GLY A 79 -3.37 17.51 0.85
N ILE A 80 -3.33 16.30 0.27
CA ILE A 80 -2.92 15.07 0.94
C ILE A 80 -1.43 14.81 0.69
N ALA A 81 -0.64 14.67 1.75
CA ALA A 81 0.77 14.31 1.64
C ALA A 81 0.94 12.84 1.23
N ALA A 82 1.98 12.54 0.45
CA ALA A 82 2.35 11.17 0.05
C ALA A 82 3.03 10.39 1.19
N TYR A 83 2.43 10.42 2.38
CA TYR A 83 2.92 9.81 3.61
C TYR A 83 1.86 8.82 4.13
N VAL A 84 2.26 7.57 4.36
CA VAL A 84 1.35 6.53 4.84
C VAL A 84 1.82 6.01 6.21
N PRO A 85 1.09 6.32 7.30
CA PRO A 85 1.40 5.77 8.61
C PRO A 85 1.11 4.27 8.67
N ASP A 86 1.68 3.60 9.67
CA ASP A 86 1.35 2.24 10.03
C ASP A 86 1.03 2.23 11.54
N SER A 87 -0.12 1.68 11.91
CA SER A 87 -0.60 1.62 13.30
C SER A 87 0.05 0.49 14.11
N GLY A 88 0.90 -0.32 13.47
CA GLY A 88 1.69 -1.39 14.09
C GLY A 88 1.18 -2.80 13.80
N GLU A 89 -0.07 -2.99 13.43
CA GLU A 89 -0.66 -4.34 13.24
C GLU A 89 -0.09 -5.05 12.01
N GLY A 90 0.14 -4.32 10.92
CA GLY A 90 0.86 -4.86 9.76
C GLY A 90 2.31 -5.24 10.10
N ARG A 91 2.98 -4.47 10.96
CA ARG A 91 4.34 -4.78 11.45
C ARG A 91 4.33 -6.05 12.30
N TRP A 92 3.40 -6.14 13.25
CA TRP A 92 3.22 -7.32 14.09
C TRP A 92 2.95 -8.56 13.23
N THR A 93 2.07 -8.47 12.23
CA THR A 93 1.72 -9.60 11.35
C THR A 93 2.93 -10.13 10.59
N VAL A 94 3.82 -9.24 10.11
CA VAL A 94 5.05 -9.64 9.42
C VAL A 94 6.06 -10.26 10.38
N ILE A 95 6.18 -9.75 11.61
CA ILE A 95 7.05 -10.33 12.65
C ILE A 95 6.58 -11.75 13.00
N GLU A 96 5.29 -11.93 13.29
CA GLU A 96 4.70 -13.23 13.60
C GLU A 96 4.94 -14.24 12.45
N ALA A 97 4.84 -13.80 11.21
CA ALA A 97 5.10 -14.64 10.04
C ALA A 97 6.56 -15.09 9.96
N ILE A 98 7.52 -14.25 10.33
CA ILE A 98 8.94 -14.62 10.41
C ILE A 98 9.15 -15.64 11.52
N GLU A 99 8.58 -15.40 12.71
CA GLU A 99 8.71 -16.28 13.87
C GLU A 99 8.11 -17.67 13.62
N THR A 100 7.02 -17.73 12.85
CA THR A 100 6.32 -18.98 12.51
C THR A 100 6.80 -19.63 11.20
N GLY A 101 7.70 -18.97 10.45
CA GLY A 101 8.21 -19.48 9.17
C GLY A 101 7.20 -19.43 8.02
N VAL A 102 6.21 -18.54 8.08
CA VAL A 102 5.18 -18.36 7.04
C VAL A 102 5.59 -17.23 6.08
N SER A 103 5.51 -17.51 4.76
CA SER A 103 5.82 -16.50 3.74
C SER A 103 4.65 -15.54 3.50
N LEU A 104 4.84 -14.24 3.77
CA LEU A 104 3.86 -13.16 3.53
C LEU A 104 4.39 -12.07 2.57
N PRO A 105 4.67 -12.37 1.29
CA PRO A 105 5.29 -11.42 0.37
C PRO A 105 4.45 -10.15 0.15
N VAL A 106 3.14 -10.29 -0.04
CA VAL A 106 2.24 -9.16 -0.32
C VAL A 106 2.15 -8.20 0.86
N ILE A 107 1.90 -8.73 2.06
CA ILE A 107 1.75 -7.92 3.28
C ILE A 107 3.09 -7.27 3.66
N THR A 108 4.20 -8.01 3.52
CA THR A 108 5.55 -7.49 3.76
C THR A 108 5.87 -6.32 2.83
N MET A 109 5.60 -6.45 1.53
CA MET A 109 5.83 -5.37 0.58
C MET A 109 4.93 -4.16 0.86
N ALA A 110 3.67 -4.38 1.21
CA ALA A 110 2.75 -3.31 1.59
C ALA A 110 3.23 -2.54 2.84
N LEU A 111 3.83 -3.24 3.82
CA LEU A 111 4.45 -2.61 4.98
C LEU A 111 5.71 -1.81 4.59
N GLN A 112 6.57 -2.38 3.74
CA GLN A 112 7.79 -1.71 3.28
C GLN A 112 7.47 -0.44 2.48
N ASN A 113 6.44 -0.44 1.63
CA ASN A 113 6.01 0.76 0.91
C ASN A 113 5.58 1.88 1.85
N ARG A 114 4.98 1.56 3.00
CA ARG A 114 4.66 2.55 4.04
C ARG A 114 5.92 3.15 4.65
N PHE A 115 6.95 2.34 4.94
CA PHE A 115 8.24 2.88 5.42
C PHE A 115 8.87 3.79 4.37
N ARG A 116 8.88 3.33 3.12
CA ARG A 116 9.43 4.08 1.99
C ARG A 116 8.75 5.43 1.79
N SER A 117 7.43 5.52 2.01
CA SER A 117 6.67 6.78 1.89
C SER A 117 7.11 7.89 2.86
N ARG A 118 7.90 7.55 3.90
CA ARG A 118 8.37 8.50 4.93
C ARG A 118 9.80 8.97 4.69
N GLU A 119 10.49 8.38 3.72
CA GLU A 119 11.89 8.68 3.47
C GLU A 119 12.02 9.86 2.50
N GLU A 120 12.52 10.99 3.01
CA GLU A 120 12.97 12.09 2.15
C GLU A 120 14.45 11.89 1.78
N ALA A 121 14.72 11.74 0.48
CA ALA A 121 16.07 11.56 -0.06
C ALA A 121 16.94 10.50 0.66
N PRO A 122 16.46 9.24 0.75
CA PRO A 122 17.11 8.16 1.51
C PRO A 122 18.58 7.95 1.18
N PHE A 123 19.39 7.72 2.21
CA PHE A 123 20.83 7.50 2.06
C PHE A 123 21.16 6.31 1.14
N GLY A 124 20.39 5.21 1.26
CA GLY A 124 20.56 4.01 0.44
C GLY A 124 20.48 4.30 -1.07
N ASP A 125 19.54 5.15 -1.48
CA ASP A 125 19.38 5.57 -2.88
C ASP A 125 20.57 6.41 -3.38
N LYS A 126 21.06 7.33 -2.54
CA LYS A 126 22.23 8.16 -2.86
C LYS A 126 23.47 7.28 -3.01
N LEU A 127 23.66 6.33 -2.10
CA LEU A 127 24.76 5.38 -2.17
C LEU A 127 24.63 4.48 -3.41
N LEU A 128 23.42 4.01 -3.72
CA LEU A 128 23.15 3.21 -4.93
C LEU A 128 23.45 3.99 -6.21
N ALA A 129 23.04 5.26 -6.29
CA ALA A 129 23.37 6.13 -7.41
C ALA A 129 24.89 6.31 -7.57
N ALA A 130 25.61 6.52 -6.45
CA ALA A 130 27.07 6.61 -6.45
C ALA A 130 27.74 5.30 -6.91
N MET A 131 27.28 4.14 -6.43
CA MET A 131 27.79 2.83 -6.85
C MET A 131 27.58 2.60 -8.35
N ARG A 132 26.37 2.90 -8.87
CA ARG A 132 26.07 2.80 -10.30
C ARG A 132 26.93 3.73 -11.15
N ASN A 133 27.24 4.92 -10.66
CA ASN A 133 28.17 5.83 -11.33
C ASN A 133 29.60 5.30 -11.34
N ARG A 134 30.10 4.82 -10.19
CA ARG A 134 31.49 4.34 -10.06
C ARG A 134 31.75 3.06 -10.83
N PHE A 135 30.83 2.10 -10.76
CA PHE A 135 30.97 0.80 -11.41
C PHE A 135 30.59 0.85 -12.90
N GLY A 136 29.47 1.51 -13.24
CA GLY A 136 28.87 1.46 -14.58
C GLY A 136 28.88 2.78 -15.36
N GLY A 137 29.47 3.85 -14.82
CA GLY A 137 29.51 5.16 -15.49
C GLY A 137 28.15 5.87 -15.59
N HIS A 138 27.11 5.39 -14.91
CA HIS A 138 25.78 5.99 -14.97
C HIS A 138 25.77 7.43 -14.43
N ALA A 139 25.09 8.35 -15.09
CA ALA A 139 25.01 9.75 -14.66
C ALA A 139 24.31 9.89 -13.30
N VAL A 140 24.89 10.69 -12.41
CA VAL A 140 24.29 11.10 -11.14
C VAL A 140 23.61 12.46 -11.34
N LYS A 141 22.43 12.64 -10.75
CA LYS A 141 21.74 13.93 -10.71
C LYS A 141 22.10 14.66 -9.41
N GLY A 142 22.30 15.98 -9.48
CA GLY A 142 22.46 16.82 -8.30
C GLY A 142 21.19 16.82 -7.43
N ALA A 143 21.35 17.03 -6.13
CA ALA A 143 20.21 17.26 -5.24
C ALA A 143 19.49 18.55 -5.67
N LYS A 144 18.15 18.52 -5.65
CA LYS A 144 17.31 19.72 -5.79
C LYS A 144 17.02 20.30 -4.42
#